data_AF-A0A8C5LUT5-F1
#
_entry.id   AF-A0A8C5LUT5-F1
#
_cell.length_a   1.000
_cell.length_b   1.000
_cell.length_c   1.000
_cell.angle_alpha   90.00
_cell.angle_beta   90.00
_cell.angle_gamma   90.00
#
_symmetry.space_group_name_H-M   'P 1'
#
loop_
_entity.id
_entity.type
_entity.pdbx_description
1 polymer ?
#
loop_
_entity_poly.entity_id
_entity_poly.type
_entity_poly.pdbx_seq_one_letter_code
_entity_poly.pdbx_strand_id
1 'polypeptide(L)'
;MGKKDKKDGKKSKKGKKKKKQGRDGSKEDKMTCAEALLAYQIKIKESELGELAAEYKQDEEKNARYKERNERLKAEQLGHIKDLLREAKAQEKELAKKETVNGEQVDAEIREKWEYIREKERLFEDLRSEINRQDKEIVDKQLQRDYWSDYKNVVSKEHAKQIHVLQQELSSMEQGYNEVSDFFRKNLETLKSEIDRRKEKLMGETREMAAEEAVKNLDVESRKEIKENDWLKKEVTAYRKYVHDLEETVYKIEQENLRMLSHLFEGRPSDLKMARNTFLNRTVNVEIPEDGPLTRDIVTLEPELRSGLLEGIEKKGFSMDCPSEDDSPPPEIVQLLHKDEKDLQEYVERSAAQPKLLRIQGRAMPMHSQEELVESLQQDFPGARDQEKWPVTPRMIYSAIS
;
A
#
# COMPACT_ATOMS: atom_id res chain seq x y z
N MET A 1 -16.14 85.30 64.80
CA MET A 1 -17.56 85.37 65.25
C MET A 1 -17.53 85.21 66.77
N GLY A 2 -17.82 86.24 67.61
CA GLY A 2 -19.16 86.58 68.13
C GLY A 2 -19.76 85.39 68.89
N LYS A 3 -20.12 85.40 70.19
CA LYS A 3 -20.77 86.36 71.10
C LYS A 3 -20.63 85.81 72.55
N LYS A 4 -20.43 86.66 73.59
CA LYS A 4 -21.38 87.01 74.71
C LYS A 4 -21.99 85.81 75.47
N ASP A 5 -22.04 85.73 76.80
CA ASP A 5 -22.55 86.71 77.79
C ASP A 5 -22.20 86.25 79.25
N LYS A 6 -21.80 87.16 80.16
CA LYS A 6 -22.49 87.63 81.41
C LYS A 6 -22.16 86.93 82.76
N LYS A 7 -21.57 87.67 83.72
CA LYS A 7 -22.15 88.31 84.96
C LYS A 7 -22.10 87.38 86.20
N ASP A 8 -21.91 87.77 87.46
CA ASP A 8 -21.98 89.02 88.26
C ASP A 8 -20.96 88.88 89.43
N GLY A 9 -20.28 89.93 89.92
CA GLY A 9 -20.67 90.66 91.15
C GLY A 9 -19.59 90.55 92.27
N LYS A 10 -18.75 91.56 92.52
CA LYS A 10 -18.89 92.71 93.46
C LYS A 10 -18.58 92.40 94.94
N LYS A 11 -17.43 92.89 95.47
CA LYS A 11 -17.35 93.79 96.64
C LYS A 11 -15.91 94.26 96.97
N SER A 12 -15.75 95.57 96.93
CA SER A 12 -14.64 96.37 97.47
C SER A 12 -14.71 96.50 99.00
N LYS A 13 -13.58 96.66 99.69
CA LYS A 13 -13.49 97.57 100.84
C LYS A 13 -12.10 98.17 101.01
N LYS A 14 -12.12 99.48 101.23
CA LYS A 14 -11.05 100.47 101.28
C LYS A 14 -10.76 100.75 102.77
N GLY A 15 -9.49 100.87 103.16
CA GLY A 15 -9.09 101.28 104.51
C GLY A 15 -7.86 102.18 104.47
N LYS A 16 -8.08 103.51 104.53
CA LYS A 16 -7.08 104.57 104.61
C LYS A 16 -6.99 105.01 106.09
N LYS A 17 -5.79 105.15 106.65
CA LYS A 17 -5.52 106.01 107.83
C LYS A 17 -4.14 106.65 107.70
N LYS A 18 -4.04 107.87 108.21
CA LYS A 18 -3.04 108.91 107.90
C LYS A 18 -2.37 109.37 109.20
N LYS A 19 -1.08 109.78 109.12
CA LYS A 19 -0.41 110.92 109.79
C LYS A 19 0.40 110.71 111.10
N LYS A 20 1.73 110.96 111.02
CA LYS A 20 2.60 111.89 111.82
C LYS A 20 4.05 111.65 111.33
N GLN A 21 4.79 112.54 110.64
CA GLN A 21 5.39 113.87 110.93
C GLN A 21 6.61 113.86 111.88
N GLY A 22 7.74 114.38 111.37
CA GLY A 22 9.02 114.74 112.03
C GLY A 22 10.19 114.30 111.14
N ARG A 23 10.83 115.12 110.28
CA ARG A 23 11.65 116.35 110.44
C ARG A 23 12.98 116.07 111.17
N ASP A 24 14.07 116.04 110.42
CA ASP A 24 15.33 116.82 110.49
C ASP A 24 16.36 116.07 109.61
N GLY A 25 17.35 116.61 108.94
CA GLY A 25 18.04 117.90 108.97
C GLY A 25 19.31 117.67 108.14
N SER A 26 19.70 118.65 107.34
CA SER A 26 20.86 118.64 106.45
C SER A 26 22.18 118.35 107.16
N LYS A 27 23.16 117.82 106.42
CA LYS A 27 24.51 118.40 106.40
C LYS A 27 25.18 118.08 105.08
N GLU A 28 25.50 119.15 104.36
CA GLU A 28 26.63 119.19 103.45
C GLU A 28 27.87 118.80 104.26
N ASP A 29 28.55 117.73 103.89
CA ASP A 29 29.95 117.58 104.22
C ASP A 29 30.75 117.69 102.93
N LYS A 30 31.58 118.73 102.92
CA LYS A 30 32.68 118.92 102.00
C LYS A 30 33.49 117.64 102.06
N MET A 31 33.26 116.75 101.10
CA MET A 31 33.86 115.42 101.06
C MET A 31 35.35 115.55 101.33
N THR A 32 35.76 115.21 102.54
CA THR A 32 37.17 115.10 102.89
C THR A 32 37.74 114.02 101.96
N CYS A 33 39.00 114.06 101.56
CA CYS A 33 39.55 113.11 100.58
C CYS A 33 39.25 111.62 100.95
N ALA A 34 39.10 111.32 102.25
CA ALA A 34 38.64 110.05 102.79
C ALA A 34 37.17 109.69 102.47
N GLU A 35 36.24 110.65 102.49
CA GLU A 35 34.83 110.44 102.16
C GLU A 35 34.63 110.28 100.65
N ALA A 36 35.40 110.99 99.82
CA ALA A 36 35.44 110.77 98.37
C ALA A 36 35.98 109.36 98.00
N LEU A 37 36.99 108.88 98.73
CA LEU A 37 37.50 107.51 98.60
C LEU A 37 36.46 106.46 99.03
N LEU A 38 35.75 106.69 100.14
CA LEU A 38 34.68 105.80 100.60
C LEU A 38 33.50 105.78 99.62
N ALA A 39 33.06 106.93 99.10
CA ALA A 39 31.99 106.98 98.11
C ALA A 39 32.40 106.32 96.78
N TYR A 40 33.67 106.43 96.38
CA TYR A 40 34.19 105.70 95.23
C TYR A 40 34.22 104.19 95.47
N GLN A 41 34.65 103.75 96.66
CA GLN A 41 34.57 102.33 97.05
C GLN A 41 33.12 101.83 97.12
N ILE A 42 32.19 102.62 97.66
CA ILE A 42 30.76 102.31 97.68
C ILE A 42 30.25 102.20 96.25
N LYS A 43 30.59 103.14 95.36
CA LYS A 43 30.17 103.10 93.96
C LYS A 43 30.73 101.88 93.22
N ILE A 44 31.98 101.47 93.49
CA ILE A 44 32.53 100.22 92.97
C ILE A 44 31.72 99.04 93.50
N LYS A 45 31.45 98.98 94.81
CA LYS A 45 30.66 97.91 95.42
C LYS A 45 29.21 97.87 94.94
N GLU A 46 28.60 99.01 94.68
CA GLU A 46 27.27 99.12 94.08
C GLU A 46 27.28 98.70 92.61
N SER A 47 28.35 99.00 91.86
CA SER A 47 28.54 98.47 90.50
C SER A 47 28.70 96.95 90.52
N GLU A 48 29.55 96.42 91.41
CA GLU A 48 29.73 94.97 91.61
C GLU A 48 28.42 94.29 92.05
N LEU A 49 27.65 94.90 92.97
CA LEU A 49 26.34 94.40 93.39
C LEU A 49 25.29 94.50 92.27
N GLY A 50 25.36 95.54 91.43
CA GLY A 50 24.51 95.70 90.27
C GLY A 50 24.79 94.65 89.20
N GLU A 51 26.06 94.35 88.96
CA GLU A 51 26.51 93.25 88.08
C GLU A 51 26.07 91.89 88.62
N LEU A 52 26.27 91.62 89.92
CA LEU A 52 25.79 90.39 90.58
C LEU A 52 24.26 90.27 90.57
N ALA A 53 23.53 91.36 90.76
CA ALA A 53 22.06 91.35 90.70
C ALA A 53 21.55 91.11 89.26
N ALA A 54 22.25 91.65 88.26
CA ALA A 54 21.95 91.37 86.86
C ALA A 54 22.25 89.91 86.50
N GLU A 55 23.37 89.36 86.99
CA GLU A 55 23.72 87.94 86.85
C GLU A 55 22.68 87.04 87.54
N TYR A 56 22.29 87.36 88.78
CA TYR A 56 21.23 86.65 89.51
C TYR A 56 19.93 86.65 88.74
N LYS A 57 19.51 87.80 88.21
CA LYS A 57 18.30 87.92 87.39
C LYS A 57 18.42 87.10 86.10
N GLN A 58 19.58 87.10 85.47
CA GLN A 58 19.85 86.29 84.27
C GLN A 58 19.72 84.79 84.58
N ASP A 59 20.22 84.36 85.74
CA ASP A 59 20.13 82.97 86.17
C ASP A 59 18.71 82.56 86.60
N GLU A 60 17.94 83.47 87.21
CA GLU A 60 16.51 83.27 87.43
C GLU A 60 15.75 83.10 86.11
N GLU A 61 16.04 83.94 85.10
CA GLU A 61 15.46 83.82 83.76
C GLU A 61 15.87 82.52 83.06
N LYS A 62 17.14 82.10 83.17
CA LYS A 62 17.61 80.79 82.67
C LYS A 62 16.90 79.64 83.38
N ASN A 63 16.78 79.70 84.70
CA ASN A 63 16.09 78.68 85.49
C ASN A 63 14.60 78.59 85.13
N ALA A 64 13.93 79.73 84.92
CA ALA A 64 12.55 79.78 84.44
C ALA A 64 12.41 79.13 83.05
N ARG A 65 13.32 79.45 82.10
CA ARG A 65 13.36 78.82 80.77
C ARG A 65 13.59 77.31 80.84
N TYR A 66 14.47 76.85 81.74
CA TYR A 66 14.70 75.41 81.94
C TYR A 66 13.48 74.70 82.52
N LYS A 67 12.78 75.32 83.47
CA LYS A 67 11.53 74.77 84.02
C LYS A 67 10.46 74.63 82.93
N GLU A 68 10.23 75.69 82.14
CA GLU A 68 9.25 75.65 81.04
C GLU A 68 9.64 74.61 79.99
N ARG A 69 10.92 74.53 79.61
CA ARG A 69 11.40 73.49 78.68
C ARG A 69 11.17 72.08 79.21
N ASN A 70 11.43 71.87 80.50
CA ASN A 70 11.22 70.56 81.13
C ASN A 70 9.73 70.20 81.20
N GLU A 71 8.85 71.16 81.47
CA GLU A 71 7.39 70.95 81.44
C GLU A 71 6.89 70.59 80.05
N ARG A 72 7.36 71.30 79.00
CA ARG A 72 7.05 70.95 77.61
C ARG A 72 7.54 69.54 77.25
N LEU A 73 8.78 69.20 77.61
CA LEU A 73 9.32 67.86 77.36
C LEU A 73 8.50 66.77 78.05
N LYS A 74 8.10 66.98 79.31
CA LYS A 74 7.22 66.04 80.02
C LYS A 74 5.86 65.91 79.36
N ALA A 75 5.28 67.01 78.88
CA ALA A 75 4.00 66.99 78.17
C ALA A 75 4.10 66.23 76.84
N GLU A 76 5.18 66.42 76.08
CA GLU A 76 5.49 65.67 74.85
C GLU A 76 5.67 64.18 75.13
N GLN A 77 6.47 63.84 76.15
CA GLN A 77 6.66 62.44 76.58
C GLN A 77 5.33 61.79 76.99
N LEU A 78 4.50 62.49 77.76
CA LEU A 78 3.17 62.01 78.12
C LEU A 78 2.26 61.86 76.90
N GLY A 79 2.40 62.73 75.89
CA GLY A 79 1.73 62.61 74.60
C GLY A 79 2.12 61.32 73.87
N HIS A 80 3.43 61.11 73.69
CA HIS A 80 3.96 59.90 73.05
C HIS A 80 3.54 58.62 73.76
N ILE A 81 3.60 58.59 75.10
CA ILE A 81 3.14 57.43 75.88
C ILE A 81 1.65 57.16 75.62
N LYS A 82 0.81 58.20 75.59
CA LYS A 82 -0.63 58.04 75.31
C LYS A 82 -0.89 57.55 73.89
N ASP A 83 -0.13 58.02 72.92
CA ASP A 83 -0.26 57.59 71.53
C ASP A 83 0.18 56.14 71.34
N LEU A 84 1.30 55.73 71.93
CA LEU A 84 1.75 54.33 71.97
C LEU A 84 0.73 53.41 72.63
N LEU A 85 0.14 53.84 73.76
CA LEU A 85 -0.92 53.08 74.42
C LEU A 85 -2.18 52.96 73.55
N ARG A 86 -2.48 53.99 72.74
CA ARG A 86 -3.61 53.97 71.82
C ARG A 86 -3.34 53.01 70.66
N GLU A 87 -2.13 53.02 70.11
CA GLU A 87 -1.70 52.12 69.05
C GLU A 87 -1.68 50.67 69.51
N ALA A 88 -1.12 50.38 70.70
CA ALA A 88 -1.12 49.05 71.29
C ALA A 88 -2.55 48.51 71.47
N LYS A 89 -3.48 49.34 71.98
CA LYS A 89 -4.90 48.97 72.10
C LYS A 89 -5.59 48.78 70.75
N ALA A 90 -5.18 49.51 69.72
CA ALA A 90 -5.71 49.32 68.37
C ALA A 90 -5.24 47.99 67.78
N GLN A 91 -3.95 47.66 67.92
CA GLN A 91 -3.39 46.38 67.52
C GLN A 91 -4.04 45.21 68.28
N GLU A 92 -4.26 45.35 69.59
CA GLU A 92 -4.98 44.36 70.39
C GLU A 92 -6.40 44.10 69.86
N LYS A 93 -7.13 45.16 69.49
CA LYS A 93 -8.45 45.03 68.86
C LYS A 93 -8.39 44.40 67.47
N GLU A 94 -7.39 44.72 66.65
CA GLU A 94 -7.20 44.10 65.34
C GLU A 94 -6.84 42.61 65.46
N LEU A 95 -6.04 42.25 66.47
CA LEU A 95 -5.75 40.84 66.79
C LEU A 95 -6.98 40.12 67.35
N ALA A 96 -7.80 40.78 68.16
CA ALA A 96 -9.06 40.21 68.65
C ALA A 96 -10.12 40.05 67.54
N LYS A 97 -10.09 40.91 66.50
CA LYS A 97 -10.95 40.81 65.31
C LYS A 97 -10.46 39.76 64.31
N LYS A 98 -9.16 39.50 64.25
CA LYS A 98 -8.62 38.35 63.52
C LYS A 98 -9.08 37.11 64.26
N GLU A 99 -10.26 36.65 63.88
CA GLU A 99 -10.86 35.41 64.32
C GLU A 99 -9.78 34.33 64.26
N THR A 100 -9.47 33.74 65.40
CA THR A 100 -8.53 32.64 65.49
C THR A 100 -9.13 31.51 64.67
N VAL A 101 -8.61 31.31 63.45
CA VAL A 101 -8.98 30.16 62.63
C VAL A 101 -8.79 28.94 63.50
N ASN A 102 -9.88 28.21 63.74
CA ASN A 102 -9.84 27.07 64.64
C ASN A 102 -8.85 26.06 64.05
N GLY A 103 -7.94 25.52 64.87
CA GLY A 103 -6.96 24.52 64.40
C GLY A 103 -7.65 23.35 63.67
N GLU A 104 -8.87 23.01 64.10
CA GLU A 104 -9.72 21.99 63.48
C GLU A 104 -10.13 22.31 62.03
N GLN A 105 -10.35 23.59 61.68
CA GLN A 105 -10.68 24.02 60.32
C GLN A 105 -9.46 23.93 59.40
N VAL A 106 -8.30 24.37 59.89
CA VAL A 106 -7.02 24.23 59.17
C VAL A 106 -6.69 22.76 58.96
N ASP A 107 -6.84 21.94 60.01
CA ASP A 107 -6.60 20.50 59.93
C ASP A 107 -7.58 19.81 58.98
N ALA A 108 -8.83 20.26 58.89
CA ALA A 108 -9.81 19.76 57.93
C ALA A 108 -9.44 20.10 56.49
N GLU A 109 -9.10 21.37 56.19
CA GLU A 109 -8.65 21.79 54.86
C GLU A 109 -7.35 21.11 54.44
N ILE A 110 -6.43 20.88 55.40
CA ILE A 110 -5.20 20.13 55.15
C ILE A 110 -5.58 18.70 54.76
N ARG A 111 -6.38 18.00 55.58
CA ARG A 111 -6.80 16.62 55.28
C ARG A 111 -7.44 16.49 53.90
N GLU A 112 -8.34 17.40 53.53
CA GLU A 112 -8.97 17.42 52.21
C GLU A 112 -7.93 17.58 51.08
N LYS A 113 -6.96 18.50 51.23
CA LYS A 113 -5.86 18.65 50.26
C LYS A 113 -5.00 17.39 50.16
N TRP A 114 -4.70 16.73 51.28
CA TRP A 114 -3.94 15.46 51.28
C TRP A 114 -4.71 14.31 50.64
N GLU A 115 -6.03 14.27 50.80
CA GLU A 115 -6.89 13.29 50.12
C GLU A 115 -6.94 13.57 48.61
N TYR A 116 -7.11 14.82 48.21
CA TYR A 116 -7.07 15.23 46.82
C TYR A 116 -5.73 14.87 46.16
N ILE A 117 -4.61 15.12 46.83
CA ILE A 117 -3.28 14.75 46.33
C ILE A 117 -3.18 13.23 46.15
N ARG A 118 -3.60 12.44 47.14
CA ARG A 118 -3.58 10.97 47.04
C ARG A 118 -4.45 10.44 45.90
N GLU A 119 -5.62 11.03 45.68
CA GLU A 119 -6.49 10.64 44.57
C GLU A 119 -5.83 10.94 43.22
N LYS A 120 -5.18 12.11 43.08
CA LYS A 120 -4.43 12.45 41.87
C LYS A 120 -3.21 11.57 41.66
N GLU A 121 -2.47 11.25 42.71
CA GLU A 121 -1.36 10.31 42.66
C GLU A 121 -1.82 8.93 42.18
N ARG A 122 -2.95 8.43 42.71
CA ARG A 122 -3.54 7.17 42.24
C ARG A 122 -3.89 7.23 40.75
N LEU A 123 -4.53 8.30 40.32
CA LEU A 123 -4.87 8.50 38.91
C LEU A 123 -3.62 8.57 38.01
N PHE A 124 -2.55 9.21 38.47
CA PHE A 124 -1.29 9.23 37.72
C PHE A 124 -0.66 7.84 37.64
N GLU A 125 -0.74 7.04 38.69
CA GLU A 125 -0.23 5.66 38.68
C GLU A 125 -1.04 4.75 37.75
N ASP A 126 -2.37 4.90 37.73
CA ASP A 126 -3.26 4.20 36.80
C ASP A 126 -2.93 4.57 35.34
N LEU A 127 -2.75 5.86 35.05
CA LEU A 127 -2.34 6.34 33.72
C LEU A 127 -0.96 5.83 33.32
N ARG A 128 0.01 5.81 34.24
CA ARG A 128 1.35 5.22 34.00
C ARG A 128 1.26 3.74 33.69
N SER A 129 0.43 3.00 34.41
CA SER A 129 0.19 1.58 34.18
C SER A 129 -0.43 1.33 32.80
N GLU A 130 -1.37 2.17 32.38
CA GLU A 130 -1.99 2.11 31.07
C GLU A 130 -1.01 2.46 29.94
N ILE A 131 -0.19 3.51 30.11
CA ILE A 131 0.89 3.85 29.16
C ILE A 131 1.85 2.66 29.01
N ASN A 132 2.31 2.08 30.12
CA ASN A 132 3.20 0.92 30.09
C ASN A 132 2.56 -0.30 29.42
N ARG A 133 1.25 -0.49 29.57
CA ARG A 133 0.51 -1.56 28.90
C ARG A 133 0.48 -1.34 27.39
N GLN A 134 0.19 -0.11 26.96
CA GLN A 134 0.16 0.25 25.54
C GLN A 134 1.54 0.19 24.90
N ASP A 135 2.59 0.64 25.60
CA ASP A 135 3.98 0.56 25.11
C ASP A 135 4.40 -0.89 24.84
N LYS A 136 4.02 -1.82 25.72
CA LYS A 136 4.25 -3.26 25.48
C LYS A 136 3.51 -3.76 24.24
N GLU A 137 2.24 -3.40 24.09
CA GLU A 137 1.45 -3.78 22.91
C GLU A 137 2.03 -3.20 21.62
N ILE A 138 2.53 -1.97 21.67
CA ILE A 138 3.22 -1.32 20.55
C ILE A 138 4.48 -2.10 20.18
N VAL A 139 5.32 -2.45 21.15
CA VAL A 139 6.54 -3.23 20.91
C VAL A 139 6.22 -4.61 20.32
N ASP A 140 5.19 -5.29 20.82
CA ASP A 140 4.78 -6.59 20.28
C ASP A 140 4.31 -6.48 18.81
N LYS A 141 3.51 -5.44 18.49
CA LYS A 141 3.09 -5.16 17.10
C LYS A 141 4.25 -4.73 16.22
N GLN A 142 5.21 -3.99 16.76
CA GLN A 142 6.44 -3.61 16.08
C GLN A 142 7.23 -4.86 15.68
N LEU A 143 7.43 -5.80 16.61
CA LEU A 143 8.11 -7.06 16.36
C LEU A 143 7.37 -7.91 15.33
N GLN A 144 6.04 -7.98 15.41
CA GLN A 144 5.24 -8.71 14.43
C GLN A 144 5.38 -8.10 13.03
N ARG A 145 5.33 -6.77 12.91
CA ARG A 145 5.52 -6.08 11.64
C ARG A 145 6.91 -6.34 11.08
N ASP A 146 7.94 -6.28 11.91
CA ASP A 146 9.32 -6.48 11.50
C ASP A 146 9.52 -7.94 11.03
N TYR A 147 8.96 -8.93 11.75
CA TYR A 147 8.90 -10.32 11.31
C TYR A 147 8.25 -10.49 9.93
N TRP A 148 7.09 -9.88 9.69
CA TRP A 148 6.43 -9.98 8.39
C TRP A 148 7.19 -9.24 7.28
N SER A 149 7.90 -8.16 7.61
CA SER A 149 8.78 -7.48 6.68
C SER A 149 9.95 -8.38 6.26
N ASP A 150 10.59 -9.03 7.21
CA ASP A 150 11.70 -9.97 6.96
C ASP A 150 11.21 -11.18 6.16
N TYR A 151 10.05 -11.71 6.51
CA TYR A 151 9.40 -12.78 5.76
C TYR A 151 9.16 -12.35 4.31
N LYS A 152 8.58 -11.17 4.08
CA LYS A 152 8.31 -10.66 2.73
C LYS A 152 9.60 -10.44 1.92
N ASN A 153 10.65 -9.94 2.55
CA ASN A 153 11.86 -9.52 1.85
C ASN A 153 12.81 -10.66 1.53
N VAL A 154 12.92 -11.65 2.42
CA VAL A 154 13.89 -12.75 2.34
C VAL A 154 13.18 -14.09 2.16
N VAL A 155 12.44 -14.53 3.17
CA VAL A 155 11.86 -15.88 3.25
C VAL A 155 10.87 -16.15 2.11
N SER A 156 10.05 -15.15 1.75
CA SER A 156 9.10 -15.24 0.65
C SER A 156 9.79 -15.47 -0.69
N LYS A 157 10.99 -14.92 -0.90
CA LYS A 157 11.76 -15.14 -2.13
C LYS A 157 12.35 -16.56 -2.15
N GLU A 158 12.78 -17.07 -1.00
CA GLU A 158 13.26 -18.45 -0.86
C GLU A 158 12.14 -19.45 -1.10
N HIS A 159 10.97 -19.25 -0.49
CA HIS A 159 9.78 -20.06 -0.77
C HIS A 159 9.33 -19.95 -2.22
N ALA A 160 9.38 -18.76 -2.83
CA ALA A 160 9.08 -18.61 -4.26
C ALA A 160 10.04 -19.42 -5.14
N LYS A 161 11.34 -19.45 -4.82
CA LYS A 161 12.32 -20.31 -5.50
C LYS A 161 12.01 -21.79 -5.30
N GLN A 162 11.70 -22.20 -4.06
CA GLN A 162 11.36 -23.59 -3.77
C GLN A 162 10.09 -24.04 -4.50
N ILE A 163 9.06 -23.21 -4.52
CA ILE A 163 7.84 -23.44 -5.29
C ILE A 163 8.16 -23.55 -6.78
N HIS A 164 9.02 -22.67 -7.31
CA HIS A 164 9.41 -22.72 -8.72
C HIS A 164 10.15 -24.02 -9.08
N VAL A 165 11.09 -24.46 -8.25
CA VAL A 165 11.81 -25.73 -8.44
C VAL A 165 10.83 -26.91 -8.43
N LEU A 166 9.92 -26.97 -7.44
CA LEU A 166 8.92 -28.04 -7.37
C LEU A 166 7.96 -28.03 -8.56
N GLN A 167 7.57 -26.85 -9.06
CA GLN A 167 6.75 -26.73 -10.27
C GLN A 167 7.50 -27.21 -11.51
N GLN A 168 8.79 -26.92 -11.61
CA GLN A 168 9.63 -27.40 -12.70
C GLN A 168 9.82 -28.93 -12.65
N GLU A 169 10.02 -29.50 -11.46
CA GLU A 169 10.10 -30.94 -11.25
C GLU A 169 8.79 -31.65 -11.62
N LEU A 170 7.64 -31.09 -11.21
CA LEU A 170 6.32 -31.60 -11.62
C LEU A 170 6.15 -31.55 -13.14
N SER A 171 6.48 -30.43 -13.79
CA SER A 171 6.38 -30.33 -15.25
C SER A 171 7.32 -31.32 -15.96
N SER A 172 8.51 -31.56 -15.41
CA SER A 172 9.46 -32.52 -15.99
C SER A 172 8.96 -33.96 -15.82
N MET A 173 8.34 -34.27 -14.68
CA MET A 173 7.72 -35.56 -14.42
C MET A 173 6.51 -35.80 -15.33
N GLU A 174 5.66 -34.80 -15.54
CA GLU A 174 4.52 -34.86 -16.47
C GLU A 174 4.99 -35.08 -17.91
N GLN A 175 6.05 -34.40 -18.34
CA GLN A 175 6.66 -34.62 -19.66
C GLN A 175 7.18 -36.05 -19.79
N GLY A 176 7.95 -36.54 -18.81
CA GLY A 176 8.45 -37.91 -18.81
C GLY A 176 7.33 -38.96 -18.82
N TYR A 177 6.25 -38.73 -18.07
CA TYR A 177 5.07 -39.58 -18.10
C TYR A 177 4.41 -39.59 -19.48
N ASN A 178 4.23 -38.42 -20.11
CA ASN A 178 3.65 -38.32 -21.44
C ASN A 178 4.53 -39.01 -22.50
N GLU A 179 5.86 -38.86 -22.43
CA GLU A 179 6.79 -39.54 -23.33
C GLU A 179 6.70 -41.06 -23.22
N VAL A 180 6.65 -41.58 -21.99
CA VAL A 180 6.51 -43.02 -21.72
C VAL A 180 5.15 -43.54 -22.18
N SER A 181 4.07 -42.79 -21.90
CA SER A 181 2.72 -43.11 -22.37
C SER A 181 2.64 -43.14 -23.91
N ASP A 182 3.26 -42.16 -24.56
CA ASP A 182 3.36 -42.07 -26.02
C ASP A 182 4.16 -43.24 -26.61
N PHE A 183 5.26 -43.63 -25.96
CA PHE A 183 6.04 -44.79 -26.35
C PHE A 183 5.20 -46.08 -26.27
N PHE A 184 4.52 -46.32 -25.15
CA PHE A 184 3.68 -47.51 -25.00
C PHE A 184 2.50 -47.51 -25.98
N ARG A 185 1.86 -46.36 -26.20
CA ARG A 185 0.79 -46.22 -27.19
C ARG A 185 1.27 -46.58 -28.60
N LYS A 186 2.42 -46.03 -29.02
CA LYS A 186 3.01 -46.34 -30.33
C LYS A 186 3.40 -47.82 -30.43
N ASN A 187 3.99 -48.39 -29.39
CA ASN A 187 4.39 -49.80 -29.37
C ASN A 187 3.17 -50.73 -29.49
N LEU A 188 2.09 -50.44 -28.76
CA LEU A 188 0.84 -51.19 -28.87
C LEU A 188 0.23 -51.10 -30.27
N GLU A 189 0.24 -49.91 -30.89
CA GLU A 189 -0.24 -49.74 -32.27
C GLU A 189 0.62 -50.53 -33.28
N THR A 190 1.95 -50.54 -33.10
CA THR A 190 2.84 -51.34 -33.95
C THR A 190 2.63 -52.84 -33.77
N LEU A 191 2.41 -53.31 -32.54
CA LEU A 191 2.12 -54.72 -32.28
C LEU A 191 0.76 -55.12 -32.83
N LYS A 192 -0.26 -54.26 -32.68
CA LYS A 192 -1.61 -54.48 -33.23
C LYS A 192 -1.57 -54.58 -34.75
N SER A 193 -0.94 -53.61 -35.42
CA SER A 193 -0.79 -53.64 -36.89
C SER A 193 0.03 -54.85 -37.36
N GLU A 194 1.01 -55.32 -36.58
CA GLU A 194 1.73 -56.54 -36.91
C GLU A 194 0.86 -57.81 -36.73
N ILE A 195 0.06 -57.89 -35.67
CA ILE A 195 -0.92 -58.97 -35.47
C ILE A 195 -1.92 -58.98 -36.63
N ASP A 196 -2.48 -57.82 -36.99
CA ASP A 196 -3.44 -57.69 -38.08
C ASP A 196 -2.81 -58.12 -39.42
N ARG A 197 -1.56 -57.73 -39.68
CA ARG A 197 -0.81 -58.16 -40.87
C ARG A 197 -0.58 -59.67 -40.89
N ARG A 198 -0.18 -60.27 -39.77
CA ARG A 198 0.03 -61.73 -39.67
C ARG A 198 -1.30 -62.47 -39.84
N LYS A 199 -2.37 -61.97 -39.24
CA LYS A 199 -3.73 -62.49 -39.38
C LYS A 199 -4.19 -62.44 -40.84
N GLU A 200 -4.01 -61.32 -41.53
CA GLU A 200 -4.40 -61.21 -42.95
C GLU A 200 -3.62 -62.20 -43.83
N LYS A 201 -2.33 -62.39 -43.57
CA LYS A 201 -1.52 -63.41 -44.25
C LYS A 201 -2.06 -64.83 -44.02
N LEU A 202 -2.32 -65.19 -42.76
CA LEU A 202 -2.88 -66.50 -42.42
C LEU A 202 -4.27 -66.70 -43.06
N MET A 203 -5.11 -65.67 -43.05
CA MET A 203 -6.41 -65.67 -43.73
C MET A 203 -6.27 -65.77 -45.25
N GLY A 204 -5.21 -65.21 -45.85
CA GLY A 204 -4.85 -65.38 -47.25
C GLY A 204 -4.45 -66.83 -47.58
N GLU A 205 -3.50 -67.39 -46.83
CA GLU A 205 -3.01 -68.75 -47.00
C GLU A 205 -4.13 -69.79 -46.81
N THR A 206 -4.99 -69.61 -45.80
CA THR A 206 -6.14 -70.49 -45.59
C THR A 206 -7.17 -70.39 -46.71
N ARG A 207 -7.43 -69.20 -47.25
CA ARG A 207 -8.26 -69.02 -48.45
C ARG A 207 -7.66 -69.72 -49.67
N GLU A 208 -6.36 -69.62 -49.87
CA GLU A 208 -5.65 -70.27 -50.97
C GLU A 208 -5.68 -71.80 -50.83
N MET A 209 -5.33 -72.34 -49.65
CA MET A 209 -5.43 -73.78 -49.37
C MET A 209 -6.86 -74.31 -49.55
N ALA A 210 -7.88 -73.57 -49.09
CA ALA A 210 -9.27 -73.95 -49.29
C ALA A 210 -9.66 -73.92 -50.78
N ALA A 211 -9.17 -72.93 -51.55
CA ALA A 211 -9.40 -72.86 -52.99
C ALA A 211 -8.71 -74.01 -53.73
N GLU A 212 -7.45 -74.34 -53.39
CA GLU A 212 -6.75 -75.49 -53.95
C GLU A 212 -7.46 -76.81 -53.64
N GLU A 213 -7.90 -76.99 -52.40
CA GLU A 213 -8.61 -78.20 -51.98
C GLU A 213 -9.98 -78.30 -52.68
N ALA A 214 -10.69 -77.18 -52.84
CA ALA A 214 -11.91 -77.14 -53.64
C ALA A 214 -11.64 -77.55 -55.10
N VAL A 215 -10.59 -77.01 -55.73
CA VAL A 215 -10.20 -77.37 -57.09
C VAL A 215 -9.82 -78.85 -57.20
N LYS A 216 -9.11 -79.42 -56.21
CA LYS A 216 -8.75 -80.85 -56.20
C LYS A 216 -9.99 -81.75 -56.18
N ASN A 217 -11.04 -81.33 -55.48
CA ASN A 217 -12.31 -82.05 -55.34
C ASN A 217 -13.28 -81.88 -56.53
N LEU A 218 -12.97 -81.04 -57.52
CA LEU A 218 -13.73 -80.92 -58.77
C LEU A 218 -13.48 -82.11 -59.71
N ASP A 219 -14.38 -82.29 -60.68
CA ASP A 219 -14.26 -83.26 -61.77
C ASP A 219 -13.06 -82.96 -62.70
N VAL A 220 -12.73 -83.92 -63.55
CA VAL A 220 -11.54 -83.84 -64.43
C VAL A 220 -11.72 -82.75 -65.50
N GLU A 221 -12.91 -82.61 -66.05
CA GLU A 221 -13.27 -81.61 -67.05
C GLU A 221 -13.19 -80.19 -66.45
N SER A 222 -13.83 -79.93 -65.32
CA SER A 222 -13.76 -78.62 -64.64
C SER A 222 -12.31 -78.21 -64.29
N ARG A 223 -11.46 -79.15 -63.86
CA ARG A 223 -10.04 -78.84 -63.60
C ARG A 223 -9.25 -78.49 -64.87
N LYS A 224 -9.60 -79.09 -66.01
CA LYS A 224 -9.01 -78.72 -67.31
C LYS A 224 -9.45 -77.32 -67.71
N GLU A 225 -10.73 -77.01 -67.61
CA GLU A 225 -11.27 -75.68 -67.93
C GLU A 225 -10.59 -74.57 -67.11
N ILE A 226 -10.36 -74.80 -65.81
CA ILE A 226 -9.66 -73.83 -64.95
C ILE A 226 -8.22 -73.58 -65.44
N LYS A 227 -7.47 -74.63 -65.80
CA LYS A 227 -6.09 -74.50 -66.32
C LYS A 227 -6.06 -73.81 -67.68
N GLU A 228 -7.01 -74.11 -68.55
CA GLU A 228 -7.15 -73.46 -69.85
C GLU A 228 -7.49 -71.97 -69.66
N ASN A 229 -8.37 -71.64 -68.72
CA ASN A 229 -8.70 -70.26 -68.37
C ASN A 229 -7.47 -69.48 -67.84
N ASP A 230 -6.66 -70.11 -66.98
CA ASP A 230 -5.43 -69.52 -66.46
C ASP A 230 -4.38 -69.30 -67.56
N TRP A 231 -4.27 -70.25 -68.50
CA TRP A 231 -3.43 -70.09 -69.68
C TRP A 231 -3.91 -68.94 -70.58
N LEU A 232 -5.21 -68.90 -70.89
CA LEU A 232 -5.82 -67.83 -71.68
C LEU A 232 -5.65 -66.46 -71.03
N LYS A 233 -5.76 -66.35 -69.70
CA LYS A 233 -5.48 -65.09 -68.99
C LYS A 233 -4.05 -64.61 -69.19
N LYS A 234 -3.06 -65.50 -69.06
CA LYS A 234 -1.65 -65.16 -69.31
C LYS A 234 -1.44 -64.72 -70.76
N GLU A 235 -2.02 -65.44 -71.71
CA GLU A 235 -1.94 -65.12 -73.12
C GLU A 235 -2.58 -63.76 -73.43
N VAL A 236 -3.75 -63.47 -72.88
CA VAL A 236 -4.40 -62.15 -73.00
C VAL A 236 -3.52 -61.06 -72.42
N THR A 237 -2.86 -61.27 -71.27
CA THR A 237 -1.94 -60.26 -70.73
C THR A 237 -0.69 -60.06 -71.61
N ALA A 238 -0.21 -61.11 -72.28
CA ALA A 238 0.89 -60.99 -73.23
C ALA A 238 0.47 -60.20 -74.48
N TYR A 239 -0.68 -60.53 -75.08
CA TYR A 239 -1.23 -59.77 -76.21
C TYR A 239 -1.51 -58.31 -75.86
N ARG A 240 -2.01 -58.02 -74.65
CA ARG A 240 -2.19 -56.63 -74.20
C ARG A 240 -0.87 -55.85 -74.18
N LYS A 241 0.23 -56.48 -73.78
CA LYS A 241 1.57 -55.86 -73.85
C LYS A 241 2.03 -55.66 -75.29
N TYR A 242 1.87 -56.67 -76.16
CA TYR A 242 2.23 -56.54 -77.58
C TYR A 242 1.44 -55.44 -78.30
N VAL A 243 0.15 -55.31 -77.99
CA VAL A 243 -0.68 -54.22 -78.52
C VAL A 243 -0.18 -52.87 -78.03
N HIS A 244 0.08 -52.74 -76.73
CA HIS A 244 0.64 -51.50 -76.18
C HIS A 244 1.99 -51.12 -76.82
N ASP A 245 2.90 -52.08 -76.99
CA ASP A 245 4.20 -51.83 -77.62
C ASP A 245 4.03 -51.44 -79.10
N LEU A 246 3.10 -52.10 -79.82
CA LEU A 246 2.79 -51.77 -81.20
C LEU A 246 2.20 -50.36 -81.32
N GLU A 247 1.25 -50.01 -80.46
CA GLU A 247 0.67 -48.67 -80.36
C GLU A 247 1.77 -47.61 -80.12
N GLU A 248 2.75 -47.89 -79.25
CA GLU A 248 3.89 -46.99 -79.03
C GLU A 248 4.77 -46.84 -80.29
N THR A 249 5.01 -47.92 -81.04
CA THR A 249 5.78 -47.83 -82.30
C THR A 249 5.03 -47.08 -83.40
N VAL A 250 3.72 -47.30 -83.53
CA VAL A 250 2.87 -46.57 -84.49
C VAL A 250 2.87 -45.09 -84.12
N TYR A 251 2.68 -44.77 -82.85
CA TYR A 251 2.74 -43.39 -82.36
C TYR A 251 4.07 -42.72 -82.70
N LYS A 252 5.21 -43.41 -82.52
CA LYS A 252 6.54 -42.89 -82.92
C LYS A 252 6.64 -42.64 -84.43
N ILE A 253 6.17 -43.58 -85.26
CA ILE A 253 6.17 -43.44 -86.72
C ILE A 253 5.26 -42.29 -87.16
N GLU A 254 4.09 -42.16 -86.56
CA GLU A 254 3.17 -41.05 -86.82
C GLU A 254 3.81 -39.71 -86.48
N GLN A 255 4.50 -39.60 -85.34
CA GLN A 255 5.27 -38.41 -84.99
C GLN A 255 6.40 -38.12 -86.00
N GLU A 256 7.14 -39.13 -86.44
CA GLU A 256 8.19 -38.96 -87.44
C GLU A 256 7.62 -38.53 -88.80
N ASN A 257 6.49 -39.11 -89.22
CA ASN A 257 5.79 -38.73 -90.45
C ASN A 257 5.28 -37.29 -90.37
N LEU A 258 4.67 -36.90 -89.25
CA LEU A 258 4.26 -35.51 -89.03
C LEU A 258 5.47 -34.56 -89.07
N ARG A 259 6.61 -34.96 -88.48
CA ARG A 259 7.86 -34.19 -88.55
C ARG A 259 8.37 -34.05 -89.99
N MET A 260 8.35 -35.12 -90.78
CA MET A 260 8.75 -35.10 -92.19
C MET A 260 7.80 -34.27 -93.04
N LEU A 261 6.49 -34.39 -92.81
CA LEU A 261 5.48 -33.56 -93.47
C LEU A 261 5.70 -32.08 -93.14
N SER A 262 5.88 -31.72 -91.88
CA SER A 262 6.22 -30.34 -91.48
C SER A 262 7.47 -29.84 -92.20
N HIS A 263 8.53 -30.66 -92.29
CA HIS A 263 9.74 -30.30 -93.03
C HIS A 263 9.48 -30.06 -94.53
N LEU A 264 8.68 -30.90 -95.19
CA LEU A 264 8.28 -30.69 -96.59
C LEU A 264 7.40 -29.44 -96.75
N PHE A 265 6.50 -29.18 -95.82
CA PHE A 265 5.67 -27.98 -95.80
C PHE A 265 6.50 -26.71 -95.57
N GLU A 266 7.58 -26.76 -94.81
CA GLU A 266 8.55 -25.66 -94.62
C GLU A 266 9.51 -25.50 -95.82
N GLY A 267 9.87 -26.61 -96.46
CA GLY A 267 10.65 -26.64 -97.70
C GLY A 267 9.89 -26.02 -98.87
N ARG A 268 8.59 -26.29 -99.00
CA ARG A 268 7.74 -25.79 -100.10
C ARG A 268 7.74 -24.25 -100.28
N PRO A 269 7.60 -23.40 -99.25
CA PRO A 269 7.69 -21.95 -99.39
C PRO A 269 9.12 -21.48 -99.65
N SER A 270 10.14 -22.22 -99.21
CA SER A 270 11.55 -21.93 -99.50
C SER A 270 11.89 -22.25 -100.95
N ASP A 271 11.42 -23.38 -101.46
CA ASP A 271 11.54 -23.80 -102.86
C ASP A 271 10.72 -22.90 -103.79
N LEU A 272 9.51 -22.49 -103.36
CA LEU A 272 8.70 -21.52 -104.08
C LEU A 272 9.35 -20.13 -104.08
N LYS A 273 9.99 -19.70 -102.98
CA LYS A 273 10.81 -18.48 -102.95
C LYS A 273 12.03 -18.60 -103.86
N MET A 274 12.72 -19.75 -103.89
CA MET A 274 13.83 -20.00 -104.83
C MET A 274 13.35 -19.93 -106.28
N ALA A 275 12.24 -20.59 -106.62
CA ALA A 275 11.65 -20.55 -107.96
C ALA A 275 11.14 -19.15 -108.33
N ARG A 276 10.52 -18.41 -107.39
CA ARG A 276 10.09 -17.03 -107.61
C ARG A 276 11.28 -16.08 -107.77
N ASN A 277 12.36 -16.27 -107.02
CA ASN A 277 13.58 -15.46 -107.14
C ASN A 277 14.34 -15.77 -108.44
N THR A 278 14.36 -17.02 -108.90
CA THR A 278 14.91 -17.35 -110.23
C THR A 278 14.04 -16.82 -111.36
N PHE A 279 12.71 -16.82 -111.21
CA PHE A 279 11.80 -16.20 -112.18
C PHE A 279 11.88 -14.67 -112.18
N LEU A 280 11.85 -14.02 -111.01
CA LEU A 280 11.94 -12.55 -110.87
C LEU A 280 13.30 -12.00 -111.34
N ASN A 281 14.41 -12.69 -111.04
CA ASN A 281 15.72 -12.27 -111.55
C ASN A 281 15.85 -12.45 -113.08
N ARG A 282 14.99 -13.26 -113.70
CA ARG A 282 14.97 -13.45 -115.16
C ARG A 282 13.95 -12.56 -115.86
N THR A 283 13.03 -11.92 -115.14
CA THR A 283 11.91 -11.16 -115.71
C THR A 283 11.74 -9.77 -115.08
N VAL A 284 12.84 -9.00 -114.97
CA VAL A 284 12.77 -7.54 -115.13
C VAL A 284 12.55 -7.26 -116.62
N ASN A 285 11.34 -7.57 -117.07
CA ASN A 285 10.64 -7.06 -118.26
C ASN A 285 9.34 -7.87 -118.42
N VAL A 286 8.21 -7.15 -118.41
CA VAL A 286 6.86 -7.56 -118.82
C VAL A 286 5.96 -8.20 -117.73
N GLU A 287 5.29 -7.32 -116.99
CA GLU A 287 3.83 -7.01 -117.04
C GLU A 287 2.77 -8.07 -117.50
N ILE A 288 1.82 -8.33 -116.57
CA ILE A 288 0.34 -8.57 -116.72
C ILE A 288 -0.07 -10.02 -117.16
N PRO A 289 -1.35 -10.47 -117.01
CA PRO A 289 -1.97 -11.17 -115.87
C PRO A 289 -2.77 -12.45 -116.29
N GLU A 290 -3.62 -12.98 -115.39
CA GLU A 290 -4.81 -13.83 -115.66
C GLU A 290 -4.56 -15.23 -116.28
N ASP A 291 -5.27 -16.32 -115.95
CA ASP A 291 -6.46 -16.54 -115.13
C ASP A 291 -6.51 -18.04 -114.78
N GLY A 292 -7.27 -18.42 -113.75
CA GLY A 292 -7.58 -19.83 -113.40
C GLY A 292 -8.55 -20.49 -114.39
N PRO A 293 -9.46 -21.42 -113.99
CA PRO A 293 -9.62 -22.16 -112.73
C PRO A 293 -10.01 -23.65 -112.97
N LEU A 294 -10.40 -24.38 -111.91
CA LEU A 294 -11.55 -25.33 -111.81
C LEU A 294 -11.28 -26.37 -110.69
N THR A 295 -11.70 -26.11 -109.45
CA THR A 295 -12.93 -26.59 -108.77
C THR A 295 -13.18 -28.10 -108.78
N ARG A 296 -13.34 -28.66 -107.57
CA ARG A 296 -14.44 -29.57 -107.19
C ARG A 296 -14.50 -29.72 -105.66
N ASP A 297 -15.59 -29.20 -105.10
CA ASP A 297 -16.07 -29.40 -103.72
C ASP A 297 -16.81 -30.74 -103.57
N ILE A 298 -16.98 -31.19 -102.30
CA ILE A 298 -18.11 -31.93 -101.67
C ILE A 298 -17.52 -32.70 -100.46
N VAL A 299 -18.03 -32.77 -99.23
CA VAL A 299 -19.12 -32.17 -98.43
C VAL A 299 -18.82 -32.52 -96.95
N THR A 300 -19.19 -31.63 -96.04
CA THR A 300 -19.29 -31.74 -94.57
C THR A 300 -20.21 -32.86 -94.08
N LEU A 301 -19.86 -33.63 -93.03
CA LEU A 301 -20.82 -34.22 -92.08
C LEU A 301 -20.16 -34.54 -90.71
N GLU A 302 -20.71 -33.95 -89.64
CA GLU A 302 -20.74 -34.50 -88.27
C GLU A 302 -21.83 -35.59 -88.18
N PRO A 303 -21.83 -36.50 -87.16
CA PRO A 303 -22.71 -36.28 -86.00
C PRO A 303 -22.26 -36.85 -84.63
N GLU A 304 -22.84 -36.28 -83.57
CA GLU A 304 -23.00 -36.85 -82.22
C GLU A 304 -23.92 -38.09 -82.21
N LEU A 305 -23.78 -39.00 -81.22
CA LEU A 305 -24.80 -39.28 -80.18
C LEU A 305 -24.52 -40.55 -79.35
N ARG A 306 -24.96 -40.43 -78.09
CA ARG A 306 -25.04 -41.43 -77.01
C ARG A 306 -26.19 -42.43 -77.20
N SER A 307 -26.20 -43.44 -76.30
CA SER A 307 -27.30 -44.34 -75.85
C SER A 307 -27.06 -45.81 -76.27
N GLY A 308 -27.14 -46.85 -75.45
CA GLY A 308 -27.69 -47.06 -74.10
C GLY A 308 -28.38 -48.44 -74.08
N LEU A 309 -28.14 -49.28 -73.07
CA LEU A 309 -29.12 -50.29 -72.61
C LEU A 309 -28.80 -50.78 -71.18
N LEU A 310 -29.84 -50.72 -70.33
CA LEU A 310 -30.04 -51.40 -69.05
C LEU A 310 -30.02 -52.94 -69.23
N GLU A 311 -29.88 -53.82 -68.24
CA GLU A 311 -30.76 -54.14 -67.10
C GLU A 311 -30.02 -55.27 -66.33
N GLY A 312 -29.80 -55.25 -65.01
CA GLY A 312 -30.78 -55.58 -63.97
C GLY A 312 -30.74 -57.07 -63.59
N ILE A 313 -29.99 -57.48 -62.54
CA ILE A 313 -30.33 -58.65 -61.69
C ILE A 313 -29.97 -58.36 -60.22
N GLU A 314 -30.90 -58.79 -59.38
CA GLU A 314 -31.14 -58.54 -57.98
C GLU A 314 -30.16 -59.19 -56.99
N LYS A 315 -30.05 -58.51 -55.85
CA LYS A 315 -29.96 -59.02 -54.47
C LYS A 315 -29.86 -60.54 -54.26
N LYS A 316 -28.81 -60.96 -53.54
CA LYS A 316 -28.97 -61.88 -52.41
C LYS A 316 -27.93 -61.59 -51.34
N GLY A 317 -28.38 -60.98 -50.24
CA GLY A 317 -27.63 -60.93 -49.00
C GLY A 317 -27.54 -62.34 -48.43
N PHE A 318 -26.31 -62.83 -48.28
CA PHE A 318 -26.02 -63.95 -47.41
C PHE A 318 -25.66 -63.37 -46.04
N SER A 319 -26.63 -63.43 -45.13
CA SER A 319 -26.40 -63.51 -43.70
C SER A 319 -25.66 -64.82 -43.45
N MET A 320 -24.41 -64.75 -43.02
CA MET A 320 -23.69 -65.90 -42.53
C MET A 320 -23.70 -65.80 -41.01
N ASP A 321 -24.55 -66.62 -40.42
CA ASP A 321 -24.66 -66.81 -38.99
C ASP A 321 -23.30 -67.21 -38.40
N CYS A 322 -22.88 -66.46 -37.39
CA CYS A 322 -21.79 -66.80 -36.52
C CYS A 322 -22.10 -68.12 -35.80
N PRO A 323 -21.18 -69.09 -35.78
CA PRO A 323 -21.13 -70.05 -34.69
C PRO A 323 -20.59 -69.29 -33.47
N SER A 324 -21.46 -69.12 -32.48
CA SER A 324 -21.07 -68.86 -31.10
C SER A 324 -20.21 -70.03 -30.62
N GLU A 325 -18.89 -69.86 -30.63
CA GLU A 325 -18.02 -70.66 -29.78
C GLU A 325 -17.82 -69.92 -28.45
N ASP A 326 -18.25 -70.64 -27.42
CA ASP A 326 -18.23 -70.33 -26.02
C ASP A 326 -16.78 -70.38 -25.52
N ASP A 327 -16.00 -69.32 -25.77
CA ASP A 327 -14.73 -69.09 -25.06
C ASP A 327 -14.96 -67.98 -24.03
N SER A 328 -15.76 -68.30 -23.02
CA SER A 328 -15.74 -67.54 -21.78
C SER A 328 -14.33 -67.69 -21.19
N PRO A 329 -13.57 -66.60 -20.99
CA PRO A 329 -12.27 -66.70 -20.36
C PRO A 329 -12.41 -67.33 -18.96
N PRO A 330 -11.42 -68.10 -18.49
CA PRO A 330 -11.45 -68.75 -17.20
C PRO A 330 -11.93 -67.78 -16.10
N PRO A 331 -12.79 -68.21 -15.16
CA PRO A 331 -13.42 -67.33 -14.17
C PRO A 331 -12.42 -66.55 -13.31
N GLU A 332 -11.15 -66.96 -13.28
CA GLU A 332 -10.02 -66.29 -12.65
C GLU A 332 -9.58 -65.00 -13.37
N ILE A 333 -9.61 -64.97 -14.71
CA ILE A 333 -9.22 -63.79 -15.52
C ILE A 333 -10.32 -62.73 -15.47
N VAL A 334 -11.59 -63.14 -15.49
CA VAL A 334 -12.72 -62.23 -15.34
C VAL A 334 -12.71 -61.57 -13.95
N GLN A 335 -12.32 -62.30 -12.90
CA GLN A 335 -12.20 -61.76 -11.55
C GLN A 335 -11.01 -60.80 -11.39
N LEU A 336 -9.87 -61.08 -12.06
CA LEU A 336 -8.72 -60.17 -12.09
C LEU A 336 -9.05 -58.87 -12.82
N LEU A 337 -9.69 -58.95 -14.00
CA LEU A 337 -10.09 -57.76 -14.77
C LEU A 337 -11.14 -56.91 -14.03
N HIS A 338 -12.12 -57.53 -13.37
CA HIS A 338 -13.09 -56.79 -12.54
C HIS A 338 -12.49 -56.19 -11.27
N LYS A 339 -11.35 -56.71 -10.80
CA LYS A 339 -10.65 -56.17 -9.62
C LYS A 339 -9.76 -55.00 -10.02
N ASP A 340 -9.06 -55.12 -11.14
CA ASP A 340 -8.28 -54.03 -11.73
C ASP A 340 -9.18 -52.86 -12.16
N GLU A 341 -10.38 -53.13 -12.68
CA GLU A 341 -11.34 -52.07 -13.06
C GLU A 341 -11.88 -51.31 -11.84
N LYS A 342 -12.06 -51.99 -10.70
CA LYS A 342 -12.42 -51.36 -9.42
C LYS A 342 -11.27 -50.54 -8.83
N ASP A 343 -10.05 -51.05 -8.90
CA ASP A 343 -8.86 -50.35 -8.40
C ASP A 343 -8.56 -49.10 -9.26
N LEU A 344 -8.80 -49.16 -10.57
CA LEU A 344 -8.74 -48.02 -11.48
C LEU A 344 -9.85 -47.00 -11.21
N GLN A 345 -11.08 -47.44 -10.95
CA GLN A 345 -12.16 -46.54 -10.55
C GLN A 345 -11.87 -45.84 -9.21
N GLU A 346 -11.33 -46.55 -8.22
CA GLU A 346 -10.95 -45.96 -6.94
C GLU A 346 -9.79 -44.95 -7.09
N TYR A 347 -8.83 -45.20 -7.98
CA TYR A 347 -7.75 -44.25 -8.30
C TYR A 347 -8.25 -43.01 -9.06
N VAL A 348 -9.19 -43.18 -9.99
CA VAL A 348 -9.83 -42.08 -10.72
C VAL A 348 -10.69 -41.22 -9.77
N GLU A 349 -11.42 -41.82 -8.84
CA GLU A 349 -12.19 -41.10 -7.82
C GLU A 349 -11.29 -40.33 -6.84
N ARG A 350 -10.11 -40.88 -6.49
CA ARG A 350 -9.11 -40.19 -5.65
C ARG A 350 -8.37 -39.07 -6.38
N SER A 351 -8.15 -39.19 -7.70
CA SER A 351 -7.52 -38.13 -8.52
C SER A 351 -8.50 -37.03 -8.95
N ALA A 352 -9.80 -37.32 -8.98
CA ALA A 352 -10.86 -36.33 -9.19
C ALA A 352 -11.05 -35.38 -7.98
N ALA A 353 -10.44 -35.68 -6.83
CA ALA A 353 -10.26 -34.72 -5.75
C ALA A 353 -9.19 -33.69 -6.17
N GLN A 354 -9.62 -32.65 -6.88
CA GLN A 354 -8.80 -31.49 -7.21
C GLN A 354 -7.96 -31.08 -5.98
N PRO A 355 -6.64 -30.84 -6.11
CA PRO A 355 -5.87 -30.25 -5.03
C PRO A 355 -6.52 -28.91 -4.70
N LYS A 356 -7.19 -28.81 -3.55
CA LYS A 356 -7.68 -27.55 -3.00
C LYS A 356 -6.46 -26.70 -2.67
N LEU A 357 -5.93 -26.01 -3.68
CA LEU A 357 -5.00 -24.91 -3.51
C LEU A 357 -5.69 -23.89 -2.61
N LEU A 358 -5.16 -23.74 -1.39
CA LEU A 358 -5.58 -22.71 -0.44
C LEU A 358 -5.38 -21.34 -1.09
N ARG A 359 -6.46 -20.80 -1.68
CA ARG A 359 -6.47 -19.47 -2.27
C ARG A 359 -6.69 -18.45 -1.15
N ILE A 360 -5.61 -17.94 -0.59
CA ILE A 360 -5.67 -16.82 0.36
C ILE A 360 -5.92 -15.54 -0.46
N GLN A 361 -7.17 -15.06 -0.48
CA GLN A 361 -7.48 -13.70 -0.94
C GLN A 361 -7.23 -12.72 0.21
N GLY A 362 -6.12 -12.00 0.16
CA GLY A 362 -5.90 -10.84 1.03
C GLY A 362 -6.81 -9.70 0.60
N ARG A 363 -7.74 -9.29 1.47
CA ARG A 363 -8.52 -8.07 1.29
C ARG A 363 -7.67 -6.89 1.73
N ALA A 364 -7.32 -6.00 0.80
CA ALA A 364 -6.67 -4.74 1.14
C ALA A 364 -7.68 -3.87 1.92
N MET A 365 -7.38 -3.63 3.20
CA MET A 365 -8.12 -2.66 4.02
C MET A 365 -7.58 -1.26 3.71
N PRO A 366 -8.44 -0.25 3.50
CA PRO A 366 -7.99 1.12 3.34
C PRO A 366 -7.29 1.56 4.64
N MET A 367 -6.00 1.87 4.54
CA MET A 367 -5.30 2.59 5.59
C MET A 367 -6.00 3.94 5.70
N HIS A 368 -6.62 4.22 6.85
CA HIS A 368 -7.23 5.52 7.08
C HIS A 368 -6.14 6.57 6.93
N SER A 369 -6.35 7.51 6.01
CA SER A 369 -5.47 8.66 5.82
C SER A 369 -5.39 9.38 7.17
N GLN A 370 -4.18 9.76 7.56
CA GLN A 370 -3.89 10.40 8.85
C GLN A 370 -4.74 11.66 9.10
N GLU A 371 -5.34 12.22 8.05
CA GLU A 371 -6.27 13.36 8.05
C GLU A 371 -7.64 13.04 8.68
N GLU A 372 -8.22 11.84 8.47
CA GLU A 372 -9.53 11.47 9.05
C GLU A 372 -9.45 11.23 10.57
N LEU A 373 -8.29 10.76 11.07
CA LEU A 373 -8.04 10.61 12.51
C LEU A 373 -7.95 11.97 13.22
N VAL A 374 -7.43 13.01 12.54
CA VAL A 374 -7.32 14.36 13.11
C VAL A 374 -8.69 15.06 13.15
N GLU A 375 -9.54 14.85 12.15
CA GLU A 375 -10.91 15.39 12.13
C GLU A 375 -11.81 14.74 13.19
N SER A 376 -11.69 13.42 13.40
CA SER A 376 -12.44 12.72 14.46
C SER A 376 -12.02 13.16 15.88
N LEU A 377 -10.74 13.46 16.10
CA LEU A 377 -10.25 13.98 17.39
C LEU A 377 -10.62 15.45 17.64
N GLN A 378 -10.91 16.23 16.59
CA GLN A 378 -11.33 17.64 16.71
C GLN A 378 -12.83 17.81 17.01
N GLN A 379 -13.67 16.81 16.74
CA GLN A 379 -15.10 16.88 17.03
C GLN A 379 -15.45 16.67 18.51
N ASP A 380 -14.59 15.99 19.27
CA ASP A 380 -14.88 15.59 20.66
C ASP A 380 -14.47 16.62 21.74
N PHE A 381 -13.85 17.76 21.38
CA PHE A 381 -13.43 18.79 22.34
C PHE A 381 -13.68 20.23 21.85
N PRO A 382 -14.87 20.83 22.09
CA PRO A 382 -15.18 22.20 21.71
C PRO A 382 -14.66 23.22 22.74
N GLY A 383 -13.37 23.13 23.10
CA GLY A 383 -12.79 23.97 24.17
C GLY A 383 -11.32 24.37 24.00
N ALA A 384 -10.57 23.77 23.08
CA ALA A 384 -9.14 24.06 22.92
C ALA A 384 -8.88 25.19 21.91
N ARG A 385 -9.38 26.42 22.17
CA ARG A 385 -9.00 27.59 21.37
C ARG A 385 -7.86 28.43 21.92
N ASP A 386 -7.40 28.16 23.14
CA ASP A 386 -6.27 28.88 23.73
C ASP A 386 -5.19 27.91 24.19
N GLN A 387 -4.37 27.42 23.25
CA GLN A 387 -3.05 26.88 23.58
C GLN A 387 -1.99 27.89 23.17
N GLU A 388 -1.31 28.39 24.20
CA GLU A 388 -0.15 29.27 24.14
C GLU A 388 0.88 28.74 23.13
N LYS A 389 1.32 29.61 22.22
CA LYS A 389 2.40 29.32 21.28
C LYS A 389 3.66 28.98 22.07
N TRP A 390 4.04 27.71 22.01
CA TRP A 390 5.30 27.21 22.55
C TRP A 390 6.47 28.07 22.03
N PRO A 391 7.33 28.62 22.90
CA PRO A 391 8.29 29.67 22.51
C PRO A 391 9.50 29.15 21.72
N VAL A 392 9.58 27.84 21.46
CA VAL A 392 10.72 27.23 20.76
C VAL A 392 10.21 26.54 19.50
N THR A 393 10.55 27.12 18.35
CA THR A 393 10.29 26.49 17.05
C THR A 393 11.45 25.57 16.68
N PRO A 394 11.21 24.47 15.95
CA PRO A 394 12.28 23.56 15.49
C PRO A 394 13.43 24.28 14.78
N ARG A 395 13.12 25.37 14.08
CA ARG A 395 14.10 26.24 13.42
C ARG A 395 15.12 26.88 14.38
N MET A 396 14.70 27.22 15.60
CA MET A 396 15.57 27.76 16.65
C MET A 396 16.49 26.70 17.26
N ILE A 397 16.05 25.44 17.29
CA ILE A 397 16.86 24.31 17.73
C ILE A 397 17.98 24.03 16.72
N TYR A 398 17.67 24.05 15.42
CA TYR A 398 18.67 23.85 14.38
C TYR A 398 19.72 24.97 14.30
N SER A 399 19.35 26.22 14.65
CA SER A 399 20.33 27.33 14.70
C SER A 399 21.26 27.32 15.90
N ALA A 400 20.98 26.52 16.94
CA ALA A 400 21.84 26.40 18.13
C ALA A 400 22.84 25.24 18.03
N ILE A 401 22.68 24.38 17.02
CA ILE A 401 23.49 23.17 16.79
C ILE A 401 24.51 23.37 15.65
N SER A 402 24.44 24.50 14.93
CA SER A 402 25.46 24.96 13.98
C SER A 402 26.23 26.14 14.55
#